data_AF-A0A965HV79-F1
#
_entry.id   AF-A0A965HV79-F1
#
_cell.length_a   1.000
_cell.length_b   1.000
_cell.length_c   1.000
_cell.angle_alpha   90.00
_cell.angle_beta   90.00
_cell.angle_gamma   90.00
#
_symmetry.space_group_name_H-M   'P 1'
#
loop_
_entity.id
_entity.type
_entity.pdbx_description
1 polymer ?
#
loop_
_entity_poly.entity_id
_entity_poly.type
_entity_poly.pdbx_seq_one_letter_code
_entity_poly.pdbx_strand_id
1 'polypeptide(L)'
;MYPGKPCQHCEKTGCAIYEKRPENPCRTFRCVWLDNPAEFPDDMRPDVSGVIVMDGREWREWDVLRAAPVGAEIPPETLERLRVYTQQKDIPLIFYERDVEGEVFTGGGRQRAYGSVKFAEAVKNHVLPSDMVKF
;
A
#
# COMPACT_ATOMS: atom_id res chain seq x y z
N MET A 1 5.56 6.72 11.78
CA MET A 1 6.30 6.48 10.53
C MET A 1 5.67 7.37 9.48
N TYR A 2 6.46 8.01 8.62
CA TYR A 2 5.97 8.75 7.45
C TYR A 2 6.93 8.51 6.28
N PRO A 3 6.50 8.65 5.01
CA PRO A 3 7.36 8.43 3.86
C PRO A 3 8.71 9.14 3.98
N GLY A 4 9.81 8.46 3.61
CA GLY A 4 11.16 8.99 3.75
C GLY A 4 11.76 8.97 5.16
N LYS A 5 10.98 8.62 6.19
CA LYS A 5 11.48 8.42 7.56
C LYS A 5 11.19 7.01 8.05
N PRO A 6 12.21 6.14 8.15
CA PRO A 6 12.03 4.79 8.66
C PRO A 6 11.54 4.82 10.12
N CYS A 7 11.11 3.67 10.61
CA CYS A 7 10.78 3.51 12.03
C CYS A 7 11.95 3.98 12.90
N GLN A 8 11.67 4.65 14.03
CA GLN A 8 12.71 5.12 14.96
C GLN A 8 13.59 4.00 15.52
N HIS A 9 13.12 2.75 15.49
CA HIS A 9 13.86 1.58 15.94
C HIS A 9 14.57 0.86 14.78
N CYS A 10 14.54 1.39 13.56
CA CYS A 10 15.23 0.83 12.42
C CYS A 10 16.69 1.30 12.41
N GLU A 11 17.60 0.35 12.55
CA GLU A 11 19.05 0.52 12.45
C GLU A 11 19.56 -0.17 11.17
N LYS A 12 20.87 -0.03 10.91
CA LYS A 12 21.52 -0.60 9.71
C LYS A 12 21.35 -2.11 9.57
N THR A 13 21.20 -2.84 10.68
CA THR A 13 21.07 -4.31 10.70
C THR A 13 19.63 -4.79 10.88
N GLY A 14 18.65 -3.88 10.95
CA GLY A 14 17.24 -4.21 11.16
C GLY A 14 16.63 -3.51 12.37
N CYS A 15 15.68 -4.15 13.05
CA CYS A 15 14.97 -3.54 14.17
C CYS A 15 15.74 -3.70 15.49
N ALA A 16 16.14 -2.59 16.12
CA ALA A 16 16.86 -2.56 17.39
C ALA A 16 16.08 -3.21 18.56
N ILE A 17 14.76 -3.29 18.44
CA ILE A 17 13.87 -3.89 19.44
C ILE A 17 13.23 -5.19 18.94
N TYR A 18 13.86 -5.93 18.01
CA TYR A 18 13.25 -7.07 17.32
C TYR A 18 12.52 -8.05 18.25
N GLU A 19 13.20 -8.49 19.32
CA GLU A 19 12.65 -9.38 20.35
C GLU A 19 11.57 -8.72 21.20
N LYS A 20 11.65 -7.40 21.40
CA LYS A 20 10.72 -6.60 22.22
C LYS A 20 9.67 -5.86 21.38
N ARG A 21 9.48 -6.25 20.11
CA ARG A 21 8.50 -5.61 19.23
C ARG A 21 7.11 -5.68 19.89
N PRO A 22 6.38 -4.55 19.96
CA PRO A 22 5.03 -4.54 20.50
C PRO A 22 4.13 -5.42 19.63
N GLU A 23 3.09 -5.98 20.23
CA GLU A 23 2.14 -6.85 19.53
C GLU A 23 1.53 -6.10 18.33
N ASN A 24 0.98 -4.91 18.59
CA ASN A 24 0.48 -4.00 17.57
C ASN A 24 1.37 -2.75 17.44
N PRO A 25 1.77 -2.32 16.22
CA PRO A 25 1.54 -2.98 14.93
C PRO A 25 2.68 -3.94 14.53
N CYS A 26 3.75 -4.05 15.33
CA CYS A 26 5.03 -4.59 14.84
C CYS A 26 5.06 -6.11 14.63
N ARG A 27 4.31 -6.89 15.43
CA ARG A 27 4.25 -8.36 15.29
C ARG A 27 3.05 -8.81 14.48
N THR A 28 1.92 -8.11 14.62
CA THR A 28 0.67 -8.45 13.94
C THR A 28 0.62 -8.00 12.48
N PHE A 29 1.45 -7.04 12.07
CA PHE A 29 1.51 -6.65 10.67
C PHE A 29 2.07 -7.79 9.81
N ARG A 30 1.26 -8.23 8.86
CA ARG A 30 1.64 -9.15 7.79
C ARG A 30 1.09 -8.57 6.48
N CYS A 31 1.89 -8.68 5.42
CA CYS A 31 1.49 -8.24 4.08
C CYS A 31 1.01 -9.46 3.29
N VAL A 32 0.30 -9.24 2.18
CA VAL A 32 -0.34 -10.34 1.44
C VAL A 32 0.68 -11.35 0.91
N TRP A 33 1.91 -10.93 0.59
CA TRP A 33 2.98 -11.88 0.23
C TRP A 33 3.29 -12.89 1.36
N LEU A 34 3.26 -12.46 2.63
CA LEU A 34 3.48 -13.34 3.78
C LEU A 34 2.24 -14.17 4.13
N ASP A 35 1.03 -13.66 3.88
CA ASP A 35 -0.23 -14.31 4.28
C ASP A 35 -0.82 -15.21 3.21
N ASN A 36 -0.60 -14.90 1.94
CA ASN A 36 -1.14 -15.62 0.79
C ASN A 36 -0.04 -15.92 -0.25
N PRO A 37 0.96 -16.75 0.11
CA PRO A 37 2.05 -17.11 -0.81
C PRO A 37 1.57 -17.91 -2.04
N ALA A 38 0.36 -18.48 -2.00
CA ALA A 38 -0.22 -19.21 -3.12
C ALA A 38 -0.61 -18.27 -4.28
N GLU A 39 -1.13 -17.08 -3.96
CA GLU A 39 -1.53 -16.07 -4.96
C GLU A 39 -0.45 -14.99 -5.16
N PHE A 40 0.43 -14.80 -4.18
CA PHE A 40 1.53 -13.83 -4.19
C PHE A 40 2.87 -14.56 -4.03
N PRO A 41 3.44 -15.08 -5.13
CA PRO A 41 4.70 -15.82 -5.09
C PRO A 41 5.89 -14.92 -4.76
N ASP A 42 7.10 -15.51 -4.67
CA ASP A 42 8.31 -14.82 -4.19
C ASP A 42 8.69 -13.56 -4.97
N ASP A 43 8.30 -13.45 -6.23
CA ASP A 43 8.52 -12.25 -7.05
C ASP A 43 7.64 -11.06 -6.62
N MET A 44 6.61 -11.30 -5.79
CA MET A 44 5.78 -10.28 -5.16
C MET A 44 6.34 -9.78 -3.82
N ARG A 45 7.47 -10.34 -3.35
CA ARG A 45 8.14 -9.85 -2.14
C ARG A 45 8.47 -8.36 -2.27
N PRO A 46 8.23 -7.51 -1.25
CA PRO A 46 8.28 -6.05 -1.43
C PRO A 46 9.59 -5.48 -1.99
N ASP A 47 10.74 -6.00 -1.60
CA ASP A 47 12.06 -5.58 -2.12
C ASP A 47 12.29 -5.99 -3.59
N VAL A 48 11.51 -6.94 -4.12
CA VAL A 48 11.58 -7.42 -5.50
C VAL A 48 10.53 -6.72 -6.36
N SER A 49 9.28 -6.66 -5.89
CA SER A 49 8.13 -6.12 -6.63
C SER A 49 7.98 -4.60 -6.51
N GLY A 50 8.70 -3.97 -5.59
CA GLY A 50 8.57 -2.54 -5.34
C GLY A 50 7.24 -2.14 -4.68
N VAL A 51 6.44 -3.09 -4.18
CA VAL A 51 5.12 -2.83 -3.58
C VAL A 51 4.88 -3.63 -2.30
N ILE A 52 4.22 -3.00 -1.33
CA ILE A 52 3.65 -3.65 -0.15
C ILE A 52 2.14 -3.75 -0.37
N VAL A 53 1.63 -4.97 -0.49
CA VAL A 53 0.21 -5.26 -0.69
C VAL A 53 -0.45 -5.62 0.63
N MET A 54 -1.64 -5.10 0.88
CA MET A 54 -2.42 -5.32 2.11
C MET A 54 -3.88 -5.58 1.75
N ASP A 55 -4.46 -6.63 2.30
CA ASP A 55 -5.89 -6.92 2.31
C ASP A 55 -6.45 -6.74 3.74
N GLY A 56 -7.73 -7.08 3.97
CA GLY A 56 -8.38 -6.98 5.29
C GLY A 56 -8.46 -5.55 5.85
N ARG A 57 -8.28 -4.54 4.99
CA ARG A 57 -8.32 -3.11 5.32
C ARG A 57 -9.37 -2.43 4.45
N GLU A 58 -10.63 -2.71 4.77
CA GLU A 58 -11.81 -2.18 4.10
C GLU A 58 -11.69 -0.65 3.87
N TRP A 59 -12.25 -0.20 2.75
CA TRP A 59 -12.52 1.22 2.54
C TRP A 59 -14.02 1.42 2.67
N ARG A 60 -14.43 1.92 3.84
CA ARG A 60 -15.85 1.98 4.23
C ARG A 60 -16.48 0.58 4.14
N GLU A 61 -17.53 0.40 3.37
CA GLU A 61 -18.20 -0.88 3.13
C GLU A 61 -17.56 -1.75 2.04
N TRP A 62 -16.45 -1.32 1.44
CA TRP A 62 -15.80 -2.03 0.33
C TRP A 62 -14.58 -2.83 0.80
N ASP A 63 -14.61 -4.13 0.51
CA ASP A 63 -13.40 -4.96 0.50
C ASP A 63 -12.48 -4.49 -0.62
N VAL A 64 -11.30 -4.00 -0.24
CA VAL A 64 -10.32 -3.45 -1.20
C VAL A 64 -8.95 -4.08 -1.00
N LEU A 65 -8.22 -4.23 -2.10
CA LEU A 65 -6.79 -4.46 -2.05
C LEU A 65 -6.06 -3.11 -1.97
N ARG A 66 -5.15 -2.95 -1.01
CA ARG A 66 -4.33 -1.75 -0.89
C ARG A 66 -2.90 -2.03 -1.31
N ALA A 67 -2.29 -1.12 -2.06
CA ALA A 67 -0.93 -1.24 -2.55
C ALA A 67 -0.12 0.03 -2.27
N ALA A 68 0.91 -0.07 -1.45
CA ALA A 68 1.81 1.03 -1.13
C ALA A 68 3.17 0.83 -1.81
N PRO A 69 3.74 1.85 -2.49
CA PRO A 69 5.03 1.72 -3.12
C PRO A 69 6.14 1.60 -2.07
N VAL A 70 7.17 0.83 -2.38
CA VAL A 70 8.42 0.85 -1.61
C VAL A 70 9.16 2.16 -1.87
N GLY A 71 9.23 2.58 -3.14
CA GLY A 71 9.79 3.86 -3.60
C GLY A 71 8.77 5.00 -3.70
N ALA A 72 8.92 5.81 -4.75
CA ALA A 72 8.00 6.90 -5.09
C ALA A 72 6.67 6.39 -5.64
N GLU A 73 6.74 5.41 -6.54
CA GLU A 73 5.61 4.80 -7.24
C GLU A 73 5.74 3.28 -7.30
N ILE A 74 4.65 2.61 -7.66
CA ILE A 74 4.63 1.16 -7.90
C ILE A 74 5.16 0.92 -9.32
N PRO A 75 6.09 -0.02 -9.52
CA PRO A 75 6.55 -0.36 -10.87
C PRO A 75 5.38 -0.68 -11.81
N PRO A 76 5.35 -0.14 -13.05
CA PRO A 76 4.19 -0.28 -13.94
C PRO A 76 3.76 -1.72 -14.18
N GLU A 77 4.71 -2.65 -14.35
CA GLU A 77 4.44 -4.08 -14.53
C GLU A 77 3.76 -4.70 -13.30
N THR A 78 4.19 -4.31 -12.11
CA THR A 78 3.62 -4.78 -10.84
C THR A 78 2.24 -4.19 -10.63
N LEU A 79 2.04 -2.90 -10.94
CA LEU A 79 0.74 -2.25 -10.85
C LEU A 79 -0.28 -2.89 -11.80
N GLU A 80 0.13 -3.20 -13.03
CA GLU A 80 -0.74 -3.88 -14.00
C GLU A 80 -1.11 -5.29 -13.55
N ARG A 81 -0.15 -6.04 -13.01
CA ARG A 81 -0.42 -7.36 -12.42
C ARG A 81 -1.46 -7.28 -11.30
N LEU A 82 -1.34 -6.30 -10.41
CA LEU A 82 -2.31 -6.07 -9.35
C LEU A 82 -3.68 -5.68 -9.90
N ARG A 83 -3.72 -4.80 -10.93
CA ARG A 83 -4.96 -4.38 -11.59
C ARG A 83 -5.71 -5.58 -12.17
N VAL A 84 -5.01 -6.47 -12.88
CA VAL A 84 -5.58 -7.69 -13.45
C VAL A 84 -6.07 -8.64 -12.36
N TYR A 85 -5.27 -8.85 -11.31
CA TYR A 85 -5.64 -9.67 -10.15
C TYR A 85 -6.93 -9.19 -9.48
N THR A 86 -7.02 -7.89 -9.19
CA THR A 86 -8.20 -7.32 -8.53
C THR A 86 -9.42 -7.29 -9.44
N GLN A 87 -9.21 -7.10 -10.75
CA GLN A 87 -10.27 -7.21 -11.75
C GLN A 87 -10.87 -8.62 -11.81
N GLN A 88 -10.05 -9.67 -11.75
CA GLN A 88 -10.52 -11.06 -11.76
C GLN A 88 -11.33 -11.42 -10.50
N LYS A 89 -11.03 -10.77 -9.37
CA LYS A 89 -11.72 -10.96 -8.09
C LYS A 89 -12.90 -10.00 -7.88
N ASP A 90 -13.15 -9.09 -8.83
CA ASP A 90 -14.15 -8.03 -8.73
C ASP A 90 -14.04 -7.19 -7.44
N ILE A 91 -12.81 -6.91 -7.00
CA ILE A 91 -12.54 -6.02 -5.86
C ILE A 91 -11.80 -4.76 -6.34
N PRO A 92 -11.99 -3.61 -5.69
CA PRO A 92 -11.20 -2.41 -6.00
C PRO A 92 -9.74 -2.54 -5.57
N LEU A 93 -8.86 -1.88 -6.31
CA LEU A 93 -7.46 -1.66 -5.96
C LEU A 93 -7.28 -0.19 -5.58
N ILE A 94 -6.89 0.09 -4.35
CA ILE A 94 -6.45 1.43 -3.91
C ILE A 94 -4.93 1.43 -3.83
N PHE A 95 -4.29 2.40 -4.47
CA PHE A 95 -2.83 2.52 -4.46
C PHE A 95 -2.37 3.95 -4.26
N TYR A 96 -1.10 4.09 -3.88
CA TYR A 96 -0.52 5.38 -3.52
C TYR A 96 0.66 5.72 -4.42
N GLU A 97 0.78 7.00 -4.74
CA GLU A 97 1.97 7.63 -5.31
C GLU A 97 2.50 8.62 -4.26
N ARG A 98 3.81 8.76 -4.16
CA ARG A 98 4.46 9.69 -3.23
C ARG A 98 5.13 10.80 -4.00
N ASP A 99 4.98 12.01 -3.50
CA ASP A 99 5.65 13.17 -4.07
C ASP A 99 7.12 13.18 -3.60
N VAL A 100 8.03 13.39 -4.56
CA VAL A 100 9.48 13.43 -4.33
C VAL A 100 10.05 14.66 -5.02
N GLU A 101 10.88 15.40 -4.29
CA GLU A 101 11.71 16.48 -4.82
C GLU A 101 13.17 16.02 -4.78
N GLY A 102 13.76 15.77 -5.96
CA GLY A 102 15.07 15.13 -6.06
C GLY A 102 15.03 13.70 -5.51
N GLU A 103 15.74 13.44 -4.42
CA GLU A 103 15.76 12.15 -3.71
C GLU A 103 14.97 12.18 -2.39
N VAL A 104 14.28 13.29 -2.09
CA VAL A 104 13.63 13.51 -0.79
C VAL A 104 12.11 13.46 -0.94
N PHE A 105 11.46 12.64 -0.10
CA PHE A 105 10.01 12.62 -0.01
C PHE A 105 9.50 13.92 0.63
N THR A 106 8.54 14.58 -0.02
CA THR A 106 7.99 15.85 0.46
C THR A 106 6.93 15.66 1.56
N GLY A 107 6.50 14.42 1.77
CA GLY A 107 5.36 14.08 2.64
C GLY A 107 4.00 14.21 1.92
N GLY A 108 3.99 14.74 0.70
CA GLY A 108 2.85 14.72 -0.21
C GLY A 108 2.69 13.39 -0.94
N GLY A 109 1.61 13.29 -1.71
CA GLY A 109 1.31 12.10 -2.52
C GLY A 109 -0.13 12.09 -3.01
N ARG A 110 -0.46 11.07 -3.79
CA ARG A 110 -1.78 10.88 -4.36
C ARG A 110 -2.29 9.49 -4.03
N GLN A 111 -3.56 9.42 -3.64
CA GLN A 111 -4.28 8.16 -3.61
C GLN A 111 -5.01 8.00 -4.95
N ARG A 112 -4.89 6.82 -5.55
CA ARG A 112 -5.56 6.45 -6.80
C ARG A 112 -6.26 5.12 -6.60
N ALA A 113 -7.20 4.82 -7.49
CA ALA A 113 -7.88 3.54 -7.44
C ALA A 113 -8.32 3.04 -8.81
N TYR A 114 -8.36 1.71 -8.93
CA TYR A 114 -9.10 0.99 -9.96
C TYR A 114 -10.30 0.31 -9.32
N GLY A 115 -11.42 0.26 -10.02
CA GLY A 115 -12.62 -0.44 -9.56
C GLY A 115 -13.74 -0.36 -10.58
N SER A 116 -14.85 -1.02 -10.28
CA SER A 116 -16.05 -1.00 -11.10
C SER A 116 -16.66 0.40 -11.20
N VAL A 117 -17.60 0.61 -12.12
CA VAL A 117 -18.35 1.88 -12.23
C VAL A 117 -19.06 2.21 -10.90
N LYS A 118 -19.62 1.20 -10.23
CA LYS A 118 -20.24 1.37 -8.90
C LYS A 118 -19.25 1.87 -7.86
N PHE A 119 -18.03 1.32 -7.85
CA PHE A 119 -16.99 1.80 -6.96
C PHE A 119 -16.55 3.23 -7.30
N ALA A 120 -16.42 3.55 -8.59
CA ALA A 120 -16.08 4.91 -9.03
C ALA A 120 -17.16 5.94 -8.62
N GLU A 121 -18.44 5.57 -8.68
CA GLU A 121 -19.55 6.38 -8.16
C GLU A 121 -19.48 6.54 -6.65
N ALA A 122 -19.18 5.47 -5.91
CA ALA A 122 -19.00 5.50 -4.46
C ALA A 122 -17.86 6.45 -4.08
N VAL A 123 -16.71 6.38 -4.76
CA VAL A 123 -15.59 7.31 -4.53
C VAL A 123 -16.02 8.76 -4.78
N LYS A 124 -16.67 9.06 -5.91
CA LYS A 124 -17.12 10.42 -6.25
C LYS A 124 -18.07 11.02 -5.21
N ASN A 125 -19.02 10.22 -4.74
CA ASN A 125 -20.06 10.69 -3.81
C ASN A 125 -19.55 10.78 -2.36
N HIS A 126 -18.34 10.28 -2.09
CA HIS A 126 -17.81 10.13 -0.74
C HIS A 126 -16.37 10.63 -0.55
N VAL A 127 -15.86 11.48 -1.45
CA VAL A 127 -14.61 12.21 -1.24
C VAL A 127 -14.77 13.14 -0.03
N LEU A 128 -14.12 12.81 1.10
CA LEU A 128 -14.09 13.68 2.28
C LEU A 128 -12.90 14.64 2.24
N PRO A 129 -12.90 15.73 3.02
CA PRO A 129 -11.73 16.61 3.17
C PRO A 129 -10.45 15.92 3.66
N SER A 130 -10.55 14.74 4.27
CA SER A 130 -9.41 13.87 4.63
C SER A 130 -8.80 13.14 3.42
N ASP A 131 -9.58 12.97 2.35
CA ASP A 131 -9.16 12.37 1.08
C ASP A 131 -8.70 13.45 0.09
N MET A 132 -8.89 14.73 0.43
CA MET A 132 -8.43 15.87 -0.35
C MET A 132 -7.03 16.29 0.11
N VAL A 133 -6.06 16.21 -0.80
CA VAL A 133 -4.74 16.83 -0.63
C VAL A 133 -4.93 18.34 -0.59
N LYS A 134 -4.66 18.98 0.55
CA LYS A 134 -4.71 20.44 0.68
C LYS A 134 -3.47 21.04 0.00
N PHE A 135 -3.69 22.04 -0.84
CA PHE A 135 -2.64 22.88 -1.43
C PHE A 135 -1.93 23.71 -0.37
#